data_AF-A0A357LJU0-F1
#
_entry.id   AF-A0A357LJU0-F1
#
_cell.length_a   1.000
_cell.length_b   1.000
_cell.length_c   1.000
_cell.angle_alpha   90.00
_cell.angle_beta   90.00
_cell.angle_gamma   90.00
#
_symmetry.space_group_name_H-M   'P 1'
#
loop_
_entity.id
_entity.type
_entity.pdbx_description
1 polymer ?
#
loop_
_entity_poly.entity_id
_entity_poly.type
_entity_poly.pdbx_seq_one_letter_code
_entity_poly.pdbx_strand_id
1 'polypeptide(L)'
;MYGASICGVGTRLKEPKAFILYGQSAANGKSTIQEVLRRILPHGVICSISPGDMDKEQYLAKLIGASANLSDELSNAAAISSDKFKAVITGDPVTAKIIYKEPVEFKPRAMHILSTNVLPSFKGGIDAGIERRLLVIPFSRTIRVEERISDFETKLMREQGDILISEAIREAAIVFKNGHYSMPASCQEATTQWMKEADTVRSWLEDGGLKRAVPIRVAKLFNEVYIYFRKDMDEVGIKYIPGLPKFNSKIREFITNDPSWEEVRHSDGKKIQRSNLVTRMTGNS
;
A
#
# COMPACT_ATOMS: atom_id res chain seq x y z
N MET A 1 3.05 -10.47 13.21
CA MET A 1 4.00 -10.47 12.08
C MET A 1 5.02 -11.60 12.21
N TYR A 2 5.93 -11.59 13.20
CA TYR A 2 6.98 -12.62 13.36
C TYR A 2 6.43 -14.04 13.36
N GLY A 3 5.44 -14.32 14.21
CA GLY A 3 4.83 -15.63 14.29
C GLY A 3 4.25 -16.14 12.97
N ALA A 4 3.60 -15.25 12.20
CA ALA A 4 3.07 -15.61 10.89
C ALA A 4 4.19 -15.95 9.88
N SER A 5 5.34 -15.27 9.98
CA SER A 5 6.55 -15.58 9.21
C SER A 5 7.16 -16.92 9.64
N ILE A 6 7.28 -17.17 10.95
CA ILE A 6 7.82 -18.43 11.51
C ILE A 6 6.96 -19.62 11.09
N CYS A 7 5.64 -19.50 11.20
CA CYS A 7 4.71 -20.57 10.88
C CYS A 7 4.37 -20.68 9.38
N GLY A 8 4.84 -19.75 8.53
CA GLY A 8 4.52 -19.74 7.10
C GLY A 8 3.03 -19.63 6.78
N VAL A 9 2.27 -18.90 7.61
CA VAL A 9 0.80 -18.78 7.50
C VAL A 9 0.32 -17.46 6.92
N GLY A 10 1.23 -16.56 6.56
CA GLY A 10 0.91 -15.21 6.09
C GLY A 10 -0.14 -15.12 4.99
N THR A 11 0.07 -15.88 3.91
CA THR A 11 -0.82 -15.93 2.75
C THR A 11 -2.05 -16.83 2.97
N ARG A 12 -2.12 -17.53 4.11
CA ARG A 12 -3.23 -18.43 4.48
C ARG A 12 -4.29 -17.77 5.36
N LEU A 13 -4.08 -16.51 5.73
CA LEU A 13 -5.06 -15.73 6.47
C LEU A 13 -6.24 -15.34 5.57
N LYS A 14 -7.42 -15.12 6.17
CA LYS A 14 -8.58 -14.56 5.45
C LYS A 14 -8.28 -13.14 4.97
N GLU A 15 -7.51 -12.40 5.76
CA GLU A 15 -7.02 -11.06 5.44
C GLU A 15 -5.49 -11.00 5.48
N PRO A 16 -4.80 -11.45 4.41
CA PRO A 16 -3.34 -11.35 4.32
C PRO A 16 -2.89 -9.89 4.34
N LYS A 17 -1.74 -9.63 4.98
CA LYS A 17 -1.16 -8.28 5.09
C LYS A 17 0.31 -8.27 4.68
N ALA A 18 0.75 -7.15 4.12
CA ALA A 18 2.14 -6.71 4.08
C ALA A 18 2.33 -5.60 5.11
N PHE A 19 3.46 -5.66 5.81
CA PHE A 19 3.82 -4.71 6.86
C PHE A 19 4.85 -3.71 6.34
N ILE A 20 4.55 -2.41 6.48
CA ILE A 20 5.43 -1.32 6.10
C ILE A 20 5.96 -0.66 7.37
N LEU A 21 7.23 -0.90 7.69
CA LEU A 21 7.92 -0.22 8.78
C LEU A 21 8.31 1.18 8.26
N TYR A 22 7.63 2.21 8.74
CA TYR A 22 7.78 3.58 8.22
C TYR A 22 8.32 4.52 9.29
N GLY A 23 9.37 5.27 8.96
CA GLY A 23 9.80 6.38 9.81
C GLY A 23 10.72 7.30 9.03
N GLN A 24 10.45 8.61 9.10
CA GLN A 24 11.10 9.64 8.28
C GLN A 24 12.61 9.79 8.56
N SER A 25 13.05 9.44 9.77
CA SER A 25 14.44 9.48 10.19
C SER A 25 15.11 8.10 10.16
N ALA A 26 16.44 8.11 10.13
CA ALA A 26 17.25 6.94 10.47
C ALA A 26 17.29 6.73 12.00
N ALA A 27 17.88 5.61 12.43
CA ALA A 27 18.09 5.28 13.84
C ALA A 27 16.80 5.20 14.69
N ASN A 28 15.72 4.69 14.11
CA ASN A 28 14.45 4.42 14.80
C ASN A 28 14.20 2.92 15.07
N GLY A 29 15.11 2.03 14.64
CA GLY A 29 15.03 0.59 14.93
C GLY A 29 14.33 -0.27 13.87
N LYS A 30 13.94 0.30 12.71
CA LYS A 30 13.32 -0.46 11.61
C LYS A 30 14.17 -1.66 11.17
N SER A 31 15.45 -1.42 10.86
CA SER A 31 16.38 -2.48 10.43
C SER A 31 16.66 -3.48 11.54
N THR A 32 16.70 -3.04 12.81
CA THR A 32 16.87 -3.93 13.96
C THR A 32 15.71 -4.93 14.08
N ILE A 33 14.46 -4.48 13.85
CA ILE A 33 13.29 -5.38 13.83
C ILE A 33 13.41 -6.41 12.70
N GLN A 34 13.84 -6.02 11.50
CA GLN A 34 14.08 -7.00 10.44
C GLN A 34 15.20 -7.98 10.81
N GLU A 35 16.29 -7.48 11.41
CA GLU A 35 17.45 -8.31 11.78
C GLU A 35 17.12 -9.34 12.86
N VAL A 36 16.30 -8.98 13.86
CA VAL A 36 15.80 -9.95 14.84
C VAL A 36 15.07 -11.10 14.13
N LEU A 37 14.21 -10.79 13.15
CA LEU A 37 13.53 -11.84 12.40
C LEU A 37 14.48 -12.66 11.51
N ARG A 38 15.55 -12.05 10.97
CA ARG A 38 16.61 -12.79 10.24
C ARG A 38 17.34 -13.79 11.12
N ARG A 39 17.49 -13.51 12.41
CA ARG A 39 18.12 -14.43 13.37
C ARG A 39 17.21 -15.55 13.84
N ILE A 40 15.89 -15.34 13.77
CA ILE A 40 14.90 -16.37 14.10
C ILE A 40 14.72 -17.36 12.95
N LEU A 41 14.63 -16.86 11.70
CA LEU A 41 14.34 -17.68 10.54
C LEU A 41 15.61 -18.29 9.92
N PRO A 42 15.56 -19.54 9.41
CA PRO A 42 16.64 -20.08 8.62
C PRO A 42 16.95 -19.21 7.39
N HIS A 43 18.23 -18.99 7.07
CA HIS A 43 18.62 -18.15 5.94
C HIS A 43 17.97 -18.54 4.60
N GLY A 44 17.77 -19.84 4.37
CA GLY A 44 17.17 -20.35 3.13
C GLY A 44 15.68 -20.02 2.92
N VAL A 45 14.98 -19.52 3.94
CA VAL A 45 13.56 -19.12 3.84
C VAL A 45 13.36 -17.61 3.88
N ILE A 46 14.45 -16.84 3.81
CA ILE A 46 14.41 -15.38 3.79
C ILE A 46 14.81 -14.89 2.41
N CYS A 47 14.06 -13.94 1.88
CA CYS A 47 14.44 -13.20 0.68
C CYS A 47 14.41 -11.69 0.94
N SER A 48 14.98 -10.93 0.00
CA SER A 48 14.91 -9.48 -0.03
C SER A 48 14.62 -9.04 -1.47
N ILE A 49 13.38 -8.68 -1.71
CA ILE A 49 12.90 -8.08 -2.95
C ILE A 49 12.06 -6.85 -2.64
N SER A 50 12.33 -5.75 -3.34
CA SER A 50 11.50 -4.55 -3.27
C SER A 50 10.16 -4.80 -3.98
N PRO A 51 9.07 -4.11 -3.60
CA PRO A 51 7.82 -4.18 -4.36
C PRO A 51 7.95 -3.74 -5.82
N GLY A 52 8.87 -2.83 -6.14
CA GLY A 52 9.14 -2.42 -7.53
C GLY A 52 9.76 -3.52 -8.38
N ASP A 53 10.57 -4.40 -7.79
CA ASP A 53 11.18 -5.54 -8.49
C ASP A 53 10.24 -6.75 -8.61
N MET A 54 9.15 -6.80 -7.85
CA MET A 54 8.15 -7.88 -7.96
C MET A 54 7.47 -7.96 -9.33
N ASP A 55 7.51 -6.88 -10.12
CA ASP A 55 7.01 -6.85 -11.50
C ASP A 55 7.90 -7.69 -12.45
N LYS A 56 9.14 -7.98 -12.05
CA LYS A 56 10.12 -8.72 -12.84
C LYS A 56 10.13 -10.19 -12.43
N GLU A 57 9.77 -11.08 -13.35
CA GLU A 57 9.67 -12.54 -13.10
C GLU A 57 10.97 -13.17 -12.58
N GLN A 58 12.12 -12.62 -12.92
CA GLN A 58 13.43 -13.08 -12.44
C GLN A 58 13.61 -12.83 -10.93
N TYR A 59 13.11 -11.71 -10.42
CA TYR A 59 13.17 -11.38 -9.00
C TYR A 59 12.12 -12.15 -8.20
N LEU A 60 10.97 -12.46 -8.79
CA LEU A 60 9.96 -13.32 -8.17
C LEU A 60 10.47 -14.72 -7.86
N ALA A 61 11.46 -15.23 -8.60
CA ALA A 61 12.07 -16.53 -8.31
C ALA A 61 12.64 -16.59 -6.87
N LYS A 62 13.03 -15.45 -6.28
CA LYS A 62 13.50 -15.36 -4.88
C LYS A 62 12.41 -15.64 -3.85
N LEU A 63 11.13 -15.55 -4.21
CA LEU A 63 10.00 -15.88 -3.31
C LEU A 63 9.70 -17.38 -3.26
N ILE A 64 10.29 -18.19 -4.14
CA ILE A 64 10.09 -19.64 -4.14
C ILE A 64 10.65 -20.21 -2.83
N GLY A 65 9.78 -20.78 -2.00
CA GLY A 65 10.13 -21.35 -0.70
C GLY A 65 10.38 -20.32 0.42
N ALA A 66 10.29 -19.02 0.13
CA ALA A 66 10.49 -17.98 1.14
C ALA A 66 9.29 -17.90 2.11
N SER A 67 9.60 -17.79 3.40
CA SER A 67 8.66 -17.54 4.50
C SER A 67 8.61 -16.06 4.90
N ALA A 68 9.67 -15.31 4.62
CA ALA A 68 9.70 -13.86 4.80
C ALA A 68 10.41 -13.15 3.65
N ASN A 69 9.84 -12.04 3.22
CA ASN A 69 10.50 -11.05 2.37
C ASN A 69 10.81 -9.82 3.21
N LEU A 70 12.09 -9.61 3.51
CA LEU A 70 12.60 -8.55 4.36
C LEU A 70 13.43 -7.61 3.49
N SER A 71 12.84 -6.45 3.14
CA SER A 71 13.46 -5.48 2.24
C SER A 71 13.51 -4.10 2.88
N ASP A 72 14.61 -3.38 2.69
CA ASP A 72 14.84 -2.05 3.27
C ASP A 72 14.61 -0.91 2.26
N GLU A 73 14.06 -1.21 1.08
CA GLU A 73 13.86 -0.24 0.00
C GLU A 73 12.46 -0.38 -0.60
N LEU A 74 11.54 0.52 -0.25
CA LEU A 74 10.37 0.80 -1.08
C LEU A 74 10.63 1.90 -2.13
N SER A 75 11.76 2.60 -2.06
CA SER A 75 11.98 3.89 -2.75
C SER A 75 12.68 3.81 -4.11
N ASN A 76 12.93 2.62 -4.67
CA ASN A 76 13.48 2.53 -6.03
C ASN A 76 12.41 2.91 -7.06
N ALA A 77 12.35 4.21 -7.38
CA ALA A 77 11.88 4.99 -8.55
C ALA A 77 10.77 4.47 -9.50
N ALA A 78 10.51 3.16 -9.59
CA ALA A 78 9.37 2.59 -10.28
C ALA A 78 8.20 2.44 -9.30
N ALA A 79 7.05 3.01 -9.66
CA ALA A 79 5.84 2.81 -8.86
C ALA A 79 5.49 1.31 -8.80
N ILE A 80 4.84 0.92 -7.70
CA ILE A 80 4.56 -0.49 -7.43
C ILE A 80 3.41 -0.96 -8.33
N SER A 81 3.55 -2.15 -8.91
CA SER A 81 2.46 -2.84 -9.61
C SER A 81 1.45 -3.39 -8.59
N SER A 82 0.30 -2.72 -8.45
CA SER A 82 -0.73 -3.09 -7.46
C SER A 82 -1.19 -4.54 -7.62
N ASP A 83 -1.39 -5.00 -8.86
CA ASP A 83 -1.89 -6.36 -9.13
C ASP A 83 -0.87 -7.44 -8.76
N LYS A 84 0.38 -7.29 -9.19
CA LYS A 84 1.42 -8.28 -8.89
C LYS A 84 1.75 -8.31 -7.40
N PHE A 85 1.81 -7.13 -6.76
CA PHE A 85 2.04 -7.05 -5.33
C PHE A 85 0.88 -7.68 -4.53
N LYS A 86 -0.37 -7.42 -4.94
CA LYS A 86 -1.56 -8.06 -4.37
C LYS A 86 -1.51 -9.58 -4.49
N ALA A 87 -1.13 -10.11 -5.66
CA ALA A 87 -1.00 -11.55 -5.89
C ALA A 87 0.02 -12.19 -4.95
N VAL A 88 1.20 -11.57 -4.76
CA VAL A 88 2.21 -12.12 -3.86
C VAL A 88 1.82 -12.05 -2.37
N ILE A 89 1.13 -10.98 -1.95
CA ILE A 89 0.63 -10.86 -0.57
C ILE A 89 -0.46 -11.90 -0.27
N THR A 90 -1.25 -12.27 -1.27
CA THR A 90 -2.38 -13.21 -1.12
C THR A 90 -2.00 -14.66 -1.31
N GLY A 91 -0.83 -14.96 -1.86
CA GLY A 91 -0.46 -16.33 -2.20
C GLY A 91 -1.12 -16.85 -3.47
N ASP A 92 -1.62 -15.95 -4.32
CA ASP A 92 -2.12 -16.31 -5.65
C ASP A 92 -0.98 -16.92 -6.49
N PRO A 93 -1.26 -17.86 -7.41
CA PRO A 93 -0.24 -18.37 -8.32
C PRO A 93 0.46 -17.25 -9.09
N VAL A 94 1.79 -17.27 -9.11
CA VAL A 94 2.61 -16.37 -9.92
C VAL A 94 3.66 -17.16 -10.66
N THR A 95 3.99 -16.70 -11.87
CA THR A 95 5.09 -17.23 -12.67
C THR A 95 6.38 -16.49 -12.34
N ALA A 96 7.47 -17.26 -12.17
CA ALA A 96 8.83 -16.75 -12.08
C ALA A 96 9.72 -17.37 -13.16
N LYS A 97 10.75 -16.64 -13.57
CA LYS A 97 11.73 -17.08 -14.57
C LYS A 97 13.07 -17.33 -13.89
N ILE A 98 13.44 -18.60 -13.75
CA ILE A 98 14.80 -18.98 -13.31
C ILE A 98 15.71 -18.97 -14.55
N ILE A 99 16.91 -18.39 -14.41
CA ILE A 99 17.87 -18.28 -15.52
C ILE A 99 18.21 -19.69 -16.05
N TYR A 100 18.19 -19.84 -17.37
CA TYR A 100 18.43 -21.10 -18.09
C TYR A 100 17.43 -22.24 -17.79
N LYS A 101 16.26 -21.93 -17.22
CA LYS A 101 15.18 -22.90 -17.00
C LYS A 101 13.86 -22.41 -17.59
N GLU A 102 12.92 -23.33 -17.76
CA GLU A 102 11.53 -22.98 -18.08
C GLU A 102 10.91 -22.14 -16.95
N PRO A 103 9.97 -21.22 -17.27
CA PRO A 103 9.22 -20.52 -16.25
C PRO A 103 8.51 -21.51 -15.32
N VAL A 104 8.48 -21.18 -14.03
CA VAL A 104 7.84 -22.01 -13.00
C VAL A 104 6.71 -21.22 -12.38
N GLU A 105 5.53 -21.82 -12.34
CA GLU A 105 4.40 -21.32 -11.55
C GLU A 105 4.51 -21.82 -10.11
N PHE A 106 4.30 -20.94 -9.14
CA PHE A 106 4.29 -21.29 -7.73
C PHE A 106 3.36 -20.37 -6.94
N LYS A 107 3.01 -20.79 -5.72
CA LYS A 107 2.27 -19.95 -4.77
C LYS A 107 3.23 -19.35 -3.74
N PRO A 108 3.33 -18.02 -3.64
CA PRO A 108 4.15 -17.38 -2.63
C PRO A 108 3.57 -17.61 -1.23
N ARG A 109 4.45 -17.68 -0.24
CA ARG A 109 4.11 -17.86 1.17
C ARG A 109 4.73 -16.81 2.08
N ALA A 110 5.58 -15.96 1.51
CA ALA A 110 6.39 -15.02 2.25
C ALA A 110 5.52 -13.94 2.91
N MET A 111 5.76 -13.70 4.20
CA MET A 111 5.34 -12.47 4.84
C MET A 111 6.18 -11.31 4.31
N HIS A 112 5.55 -10.29 3.72
CA HIS A 112 6.25 -9.09 3.28
C HIS A 112 6.38 -8.09 4.43
N ILE A 113 7.61 -7.78 4.81
CA ILE A 113 7.97 -6.82 5.85
C ILE A 113 8.99 -5.88 5.24
N LEU A 114 8.58 -4.64 5.04
CA LEU A 114 9.29 -3.70 4.19
C LEU A 114 9.59 -2.43 4.99
N SER A 115 10.85 -2.02 5.06
CA SER A 115 11.23 -0.75 5.68
C SER A 115 11.28 0.36 4.64
N THR A 116 10.85 1.56 5.02
CA THR A 116 11.10 2.75 4.21
C THR A 116 11.14 4.03 5.04
N ASN A 117 11.86 5.02 4.53
CA ASN A 117 11.81 6.40 5.00
C ASN A 117 10.84 7.25 4.19
N VAL A 118 10.46 6.79 2.99
CA VAL A 118 9.51 7.45 2.09
C VAL A 118 8.48 6.44 1.62
N LEU A 119 7.21 6.70 1.88
CA LEU A 119 6.15 5.83 1.43
C LEU A 119 5.99 5.95 -0.09
N PRO A 120 5.96 4.82 -0.83
CA PRO A 120 5.95 4.87 -2.30
C PRO A 120 4.55 5.15 -2.85
N SER A 121 4.53 5.52 -4.12
CA SER A 121 3.32 5.57 -4.94
C SER A 121 3.07 4.25 -5.68
N PHE A 122 1.83 4.04 -6.11
CA PHE A 122 1.39 2.86 -6.86
C PHE A 122 1.08 3.22 -8.32
N LYS A 123 1.42 2.33 -9.26
CA LYS A 123 1.05 2.47 -10.67
C LYS A 123 -0.48 2.51 -10.77
N GLY A 124 -1.06 3.61 -11.26
CA GLY A 124 -2.53 3.76 -11.32
C GLY A 124 -3.20 4.11 -9.98
N GLY A 125 -2.41 4.51 -8.98
CA GLY A 125 -2.85 4.77 -7.61
C GLY A 125 -3.23 3.51 -6.85
N ILE A 126 -3.61 3.67 -5.58
CA ILE A 126 -3.91 2.56 -4.67
C ILE A 126 -5.36 2.09 -4.86
N ASP A 127 -5.58 0.84 -5.27
CA ASP A 127 -6.92 0.24 -5.29
C ASP A 127 -7.32 -0.32 -3.92
N ALA A 128 -8.63 -0.46 -3.66
CA ALA A 128 -9.15 -0.94 -2.37
C ALA A 128 -8.67 -2.36 -2.00
N GLY A 129 -8.31 -3.17 -3.00
CA GLY A 129 -7.76 -4.50 -2.83
C GLY A 129 -6.34 -4.45 -2.26
N ILE A 130 -5.45 -3.61 -2.79
CA ILE A 130 -4.11 -3.46 -2.21
C ILE A 130 -4.15 -2.66 -0.90
N GLU A 131 -5.00 -1.64 -0.80
CA GLU A 131 -5.18 -0.81 0.40
C GLU A 131 -5.44 -1.65 1.65
N ARG A 132 -6.45 -2.53 1.60
CA ARG A 132 -6.80 -3.39 2.74
C ARG A 132 -5.73 -4.42 3.09
N ARG A 133 -4.68 -4.57 2.29
CA ARG A 133 -3.56 -5.52 2.50
C ARG A 133 -2.32 -4.84 3.05
N LEU A 134 -2.27 -3.51 3.08
CA LEU A 134 -1.12 -2.79 3.61
C LEU A 134 -1.38 -2.39 5.05
N LEU A 135 -0.36 -2.50 5.90
CA LEU A 135 -0.36 -1.96 7.24
C LEU A 135 0.93 -1.20 7.51
N VAL A 136 0.81 0.09 7.74
CA VAL A 136 1.92 0.94 8.17
C VAL A 136 2.12 0.81 9.67
N ILE A 137 3.33 0.47 10.08
CA ILE A 137 3.79 0.50 11.47
C ILE A 137 4.67 1.75 11.62
N PRO A 138 4.21 2.80 12.34
CA PRO A 138 4.96 4.04 12.47
C PRO A 138 6.11 3.92 13.49
N PHE A 139 7.31 4.26 13.04
CA PHE A 139 8.54 4.41 13.82
C PHE A 139 8.86 5.89 13.99
N SER A 140 8.10 6.56 14.87
CA SER A 140 8.13 8.01 15.08
C SER A 140 9.24 8.50 16.01
N ARG A 141 9.90 7.61 16.76
CA ARG A 141 10.98 7.96 17.69
C ARG A 141 12.35 7.72 17.06
N THR A 142 13.19 8.76 17.05
CA THR A 142 14.64 8.61 16.81
C THR A 142 15.32 8.20 18.12
N ILE A 143 16.07 7.09 18.09
CA ILE A 143 16.81 6.56 19.24
C ILE A 143 18.12 7.34 19.37
N ARG A 144 18.29 8.00 20.53
CA ARG A 144 19.50 8.80 20.84
C ARG A 144 20.71 7.88 20.98
N VAL A 145 21.91 8.42 20.74
CA VAL A 145 23.15 7.61 20.71
C VAL A 145 23.36 6.88 22.04
N GLU A 146 23.06 7.54 23.15
CA GLU A 146 23.24 7.03 24.51
C GLU A 146 22.24 5.91 24.85
N GLU A 147 21.13 5.82 24.12
CA GLU A 147 20.08 4.79 24.29
C GLU A 147 20.32 3.60 23.37
N ARG A 148 21.28 3.68 22.43
CA ARG A 148 21.55 2.61 21.48
C ARG A 148 22.30 1.49 22.15
N ILE A 149 21.76 0.29 22.01
CA ILE A 149 22.42 -0.93 22.44
C ILE A 149 23.10 -1.53 21.20
N SER A 150 24.43 -1.58 21.20
CA SER A 150 25.18 -2.30 20.15
C SER A 150 24.82 -3.78 20.16
N ASP A 151 24.66 -4.35 18.97
CA ASP A 151 24.28 -5.75 18.73
C ASP A 151 23.01 -6.15 19.50
N PHE A 152 22.04 -5.24 19.58
CA PHE A 152 20.80 -5.42 20.34
C PHE A 152 20.11 -6.73 19.99
N GLU A 153 20.01 -7.05 18.71
CA GLU A 153 19.39 -8.28 18.22
C GLU A 153 20.15 -9.52 18.70
N THR A 154 21.49 -9.48 18.79
CA THR A 154 22.29 -10.60 19.30
C THR A 154 22.02 -10.81 20.79
N LYS A 155 22.03 -9.72 21.56
CA LYS A 155 21.74 -9.75 23.00
C LYS A 155 20.32 -10.24 23.26
N LEU A 156 19.34 -9.70 22.53
CA LEU A 156 17.94 -10.10 22.62
C LEU A 156 17.77 -11.60 22.34
N MET A 157 18.35 -12.11 21.25
CA MET A 157 18.22 -13.52 20.91
C MET A 157 18.89 -14.44 21.93
N ARG A 158 20.01 -14.02 22.53
CA ARG A 158 20.70 -14.77 23.58
C ARG A 158 19.92 -14.80 24.89
N GLU A 159 19.34 -13.68 25.28
CA GLU A 159 18.77 -13.50 26.61
C GLU A 159 17.26 -13.79 26.68
N GLN A 160 16.53 -13.58 25.58
CA GLN A 160 15.06 -13.68 25.55
C GLN A 160 14.53 -14.29 24.24
N GLY A 161 15.38 -14.91 23.42
CA GLY A 161 15.00 -15.43 22.11
C GLY A 161 13.92 -16.52 22.17
N ASP A 162 14.01 -17.41 23.16
CA ASP A 162 13.05 -18.47 23.45
C ASP A 162 11.67 -17.92 23.82
N ILE A 163 11.64 -16.91 24.69
CA ILE A 163 10.40 -16.21 25.09
C ILE A 163 9.80 -15.52 23.86
N LEU A 164 10.60 -14.74 23.13
CA LEU A 164 10.15 -14.02 21.94
C LEU A 164 9.53 -14.96 20.89
N ILE A 165 10.18 -16.09 20.61
CA ILE A 165 9.69 -17.08 19.64
C ILE A 165 8.40 -17.74 20.16
N SER A 166 8.35 -18.11 21.44
CA SER A 166 7.18 -18.73 22.05
C SER A 166 5.95 -17.82 22.01
N GLU A 167 6.13 -16.55 22.38
CA GLU A 167 5.09 -15.52 22.29
C GLU A 167 4.67 -15.30 20.83
N ALA A 168 5.62 -15.19 19.91
CA ALA A 168 5.33 -15.01 18.49
C ALA A 168 4.47 -16.15 17.92
N ILE A 169 4.79 -17.42 18.25
CA ILE A 169 4.01 -18.58 17.81
C ILE A 169 2.61 -18.58 18.43
N ARG A 170 2.49 -18.23 19.72
CA ARG A 170 1.17 -18.14 20.37
C ARG A 170 0.29 -17.09 19.69
N GLU A 171 0.84 -15.91 19.43
CA GLU A 171 0.13 -14.85 18.71
C GLU A 171 -0.20 -15.25 17.26
N ALA A 172 0.65 -16.04 16.61
CA ALA A 172 0.36 -16.59 15.28
C ALA A 172 -0.88 -17.48 15.30
N ALA A 173 -1.05 -18.32 16.34
CA ALA A 173 -2.21 -19.18 16.47
C ALA A 173 -3.51 -18.36 16.65
N ILE A 174 -3.46 -17.26 17.41
CA ILE A 174 -4.59 -16.34 17.58
C ILE A 174 -4.95 -15.67 16.25
N VAL A 175 -3.95 -15.09 15.57
CA VAL A 175 -4.13 -14.45 14.25
C VAL A 175 -4.68 -15.44 13.23
N PHE A 176 -4.17 -16.67 13.21
CA PHE A 176 -4.63 -17.70 12.28
C PHE A 176 -6.07 -18.13 12.57
N LYS A 177 -6.41 -18.33 13.84
CA LYS A 177 -7.78 -18.66 14.27
C LYS A 177 -8.78 -17.55 13.90
N ASN A 178 -8.42 -16.29 14.12
CA ASN A 178 -9.27 -15.14 13.79
C ASN A 178 -9.32 -14.89 12.28
N GLY A 179 -8.26 -15.26 11.56
CA GLY A 179 -8.10 -15.03 10.13
C GLY A 179 -7.59 -13.63 9.76
N HIS A 180 -7.35 -12.77 10.75
CA HIS A 180 -6.84 -11.41 10.58
C HIS A 180 -5.96 -10.99 11.76
N TYR A 181 -5.19 -9.92 11.58
CA TYR A 181 -4.40 -9.31 12.64
C TYR A 181 -5.25 -8.36 13.50
N SER A 182 -4.92 -8.24 14.78
CA SER A 182 -5.35 -7.12 15.62
C SER A 182 -4.51 -5.89 15.27
N MET A 183 -5.13 -4.80 14.83
CA MET A 183 -4.45 -3.62 14.30
C MET A 183 -4.53 -2.46 15.30
N PRO A 184 -3.41 -1.98 15.87
CA PRO A 184 -3.41 -0.80 16.73
C PRO A 184 -3.92 0.45 15.99
N ALA A 185 -4.57 1.36 16.72
CA ALA A 185 -5.10 2.61 16.15
C ALA A 185 -4.02 3.43 15.42
N SER A 186 -2.82 3.55 16.00
CA SER A 186 -1.69 4.24 15.39
C SER A 186 -1.28 3.67 14.02
N CYS A 187 -1.41 2.36 13.83
CA CYS A 187 -1.12 1.71 12.56
C CYS A 187 -2.23 1.97 11.53
N GLN A 188 -3.50 1.95 11.96
CA GLN A 188 -4.65 2.26 11.10
C GLN A 188 -4.63 3.71 10.63
N GLU A 189 -4.34 4.65 11.54
CA GLU A 189 -4.19 6.08 11.25
C GLU A 189 -3.04 6.34 10.28
N ALA A 190 -1.86 5.78 10.54
CA ALA A 190 -0.70 5.93 9.65
C ALA A 190 -0.95 5.34 8.26
N THR A 191 -1.65 4.20 8.18
CA THR A 191 -2.05 3.60 6.90
C THR A 191 -3.03 4.51 6.17
N THR A 192 -4.08 4.98 6.84
CA THR A 192 -5.08 5.88 6.26
C THR A 192 -4.46 7.18 5.76
N GLN A 193 -3.51 7.74 6.52
CA GLN A 193 -2.79 8.95 6.14
C GLN A 193 -1.98 8.74 4.87
N TRP A 194 -1.24 7.63 4.77
CA TRP A 194 -0.54 7.27 3.53
C TRP A 194 -1.50 7.16 2.34
N MET A 195 -2.65 6.49 2.51
CA MET A 195 -3.64 6.35 1.43
C MET A 195 -4.19 7.69 0.97
N LYS A 196 -4.34 8.66 1.89
CA LYS A 196 -4.74 10.03 1.55
C LYS A 196 -3.68 10.74 0.73
N GLU A 197 -2.42 10.68 1.17
CA GLU A 197 -1.28 11.33 0.49
C GLU A 197 -1.00 10.74 -0.89
N ALA A 198 -1.25 9.44 -1.08
CA ALA A 198 -1.06 8.75 -2.36
C ALA A 198 -2.23 8.94 -3.36
N ASP A 199 -3.34 9.57 -2.97
CA ASP A 199 -4.52 9.75 -3.82
C ASP A 199 -4.39 11.01 -4.68
N THR A 200 -3.85 10.84 -5.89
CA THR A 200 -3.64 11.94 -6.86
C THR A 200 -4.93 12.62 -7.30
N VAL A 201 -6.08 11.92 -7.32
CA VAL A 201 -7.37 12.54 -7.65
C VAL A 201 -7.82 13.43 -6.52
N ARG A 202 -7.67 12.99 -5.27
CA ARG A 202 -7.97 13.83 -4.09
C ARG A 202 -7.11 15.10 -4.11
N SER A 203 -5.79 14.95 -4.28
CA SER A 203 -4.88 16.10 -4.33
C SER A 203 -5.27 17.09 -5.45
N TRP A 204 -5.61 16.58 -6.64
CA TRP A 204 -6.09 17.40 -7.74
C TRP A 204 -7.45 18.07 -7.47
N LEU A 205 -8.35 17.42 -6.73
CA LEU A 205 -9.62 18.02 -6.32
C LEU A 205 -9.42 19.15 -5.30
N GLU A 206 -8.56 18.92 -4.31
CA GLU A 206 -8.23 19.87 -3.24
C GLU A 206 -7.53 21.12 -3.79
N ASP A 207 -6.69 20.98 -4.83
CA ASP A 207 -6.05 22.11 -5.50
C ASP A 207 -7.01 22.91 -6.43
N GLY A 208 -8.27 22.48 -6.54
CA GLY A 208 -9.26 23.10 -7.41
C GLY A 208 -9.22 22.62 -8.87
N GLY A 209 -8.59 21.50 -9.17
CA GLY A 209 -8.51 20.91 -10.51
C GLY A 209 -9.87 20.75 -11.19
N LEU A 210 -10.88 20.27 -10.48
CA LEU A 210 -12.24 20.15 -11.04
C LEU A 210 -12.84 21.53 -11.38
N LYS A 211 -12.53 22.56 -10.60
CA LYS A 211 -12.95 23.95 -10.88
C LYS A 211 -12.30 24.48 -12.16
N ARG A 212 -11.05 24.11 -12.44
CA ARG A 212 -10.33 24.47 -13.67
C ARG A 212 -10.85 23.68 -14.88
N ALA A 213 -11.07 22.38 -14.71
CA ALA A 213 -11.55 21.48 -15.76
C ALA A 213 -13.00 21.76 -16.19
N VAL A 214 -13.84 22.24 -15.26
CA VAL A 214 -15.26 22.53 -15.49
C VAL A 214 -15.56 24.00 -15.12
N PRO A 215 -15.47 24.90 -16.12
CA PRO A 215 -15.81 26.31 -15.95
C PRO A 215 -17.27 26.52 -15.54
N ILE A 216 -17.56 27.71 -15.01
CA ILE A 216 -18.92 28.13 -14.64
C ILE A 216 -19.83 28.07 -15.88
N ARG A 217 -21.07 27.54 -15.70
CA ARG A 217 -22.09 27.38 -16.76
C ARG A 217 -21.70 26.45 -17.91
N VAL A 218 -20.69 25.60 -17.73
CA VAL A 218 -20.30 24.59 -18.72
C VAL A 218 -20.50 23.19 -18.12
N ALA A 219 -21.15 22.31 -18.88
CA ALA A 219 -21.24 20.90 -18.56
C ALA A 219 -20.21 20.12 -19.38
N LYS A 220 -19.41 19.28 -18.72
CA LYS A 220 -18.35 18.48 -19.34
C LYS A 220 -18.58 16.99 -19.14
N LEU A 221 -18.34 16.19 -20.18
CA LEU A 221 -18.35 14.73 -20.05
C LEU A 221 -17.24 14.30 -19.09
N PHE A 222 -17.48 13.25 -18.30
CA PHE A 222 -16.46 12.68 -17.41
C PHE A 222 -15.14 12.37 -18.14
N ASN A 223 -15.20 11.93 -19.40
CA ASN A 223 -14.00 11.67 -20.20
C ASN A 223 -13.22 12.94 -20.53
N GLU A 224 -13.88 14.07 -20.78
CA GLU A 224 -13.21 15.36 -21.00
C GLU A 224 -12.50 15.84 -19.74
N VAL A 225 -13.17 15.71 -18.58
CA VAL A 225 -12.58 16.04 -17.27
C VAL A 225 -11.38 15.14 -16.97
N TYR A 226 -11.46 13.85 -17.32
CA TYR A 226 -10.35 12.91 -17.17
C TYR A 226 -9.16 13.27 -18.04
N ILE A 227 -9.38 13.66 -19.32
CA ILE A 227 -8.32 14.14 -20.20
C ILE A 227 -7.63 15.37 -19.59
N TYR A 228 -8.41 16.30 -19.05
CA TYR A 228 -7.87 17.49 -18.36
C TYR A 228 -7.02 17.08 -17.15
N PHE A 229 -7.53 16.21 -16.28
CA PHE A 229 -6.79 15.68 -15.14
C PHE A 229 -5.45 15.05 -15.56
N ARG A 230 -5.46 14.22 -16.61
CA ARG A 230 -4.22 13.60 -17.13
C ARG A 230 -3.19 14.63 -17.55
N LYS A 231 -3.64 15.72 -18.19
CA LYS A 231 -2.77 16.81 -18.60
C LYS A 231 -2.16 17.53 -17.40
N ASP A 232 -2.97 17.88 -16.39
CA ASP A 232 -2.46 18.48 -15.15
C ASP A 232 -1.41 17.58 -14.48
N MET A 233 -1.64 16.27 -14.46
CA MET A 233 -0.70 15.30 -13.88
C MET A 233 0.62 15.21 -14.67
N ASP A 234 0.57 15.22 -16.00
CA ASP A 234 1.78 15.25 -16.85
C ASP A 234 2.59 16.53 -16.63
N GLU A 235 1.93 17.69 -16.49
CA GLU A 235 2.58 18.99 -16.25
C GLU A 235 3.35 19.03 -14.92
N VAL A 236 2.82 18.40 -13.86
CA VAL A 236 3.51 18.28 -12.55
C VAL A 236 4.47 17.08 -12.48
N GLY A 237 4.65 16.35 -13.58
CA GLY A 237 5.57 15.20 -13.67
C GLY A 237 5.05 13.93 -12.98
N ILE A 238 3.76 13.85 -12.65
CA ILE A 238 3.12 12.66 -12.09
C ILE A 238 2.87 11.66 -13.22
N LYS A 239 3.75 10.67 -13.33
CA LYS A 239 3.69 9.64 -14.38
C LYS A 239 2.58 8.60 -14.19
N TYR A 240 2.04 8.46 -12.98
CA TYR A 240 1.11 7.39 -12.64
C TYR A 240 -0.26 7.94 -12.27
N ILE A 241 -1.20 7.72 -13.17
CA ILE A 241 -2.57 8.24 -13.11
C ILE A 241 -3.57 7.08 -12.98
N PRO A 242 -4.58 7.20 -12.11
CA PRO A 242 -5.64 6.19 -12.02
C PRO A 242 -6.43 6.11 -13.33
N GLY A 243 -6.87 4.91 -13.69
CA GLY A 243 -7.72 4.71 -14.86
C GLY A 243 -9.08 5.42 -14.74
N LEU A 244 -9.72 5.67 -15.89
CA LEU A 244 -11.00 6.39 -15.99
C LEU A 244 -12.10 5.86 -15.03
N PRO A 245 -12.31 4.55 -14.82
CA PRO A 245 -13.35 4.07 -13.89
C PRO A 245 -13.11 4.53 -12.44
N LYS A 246 -11.86 4.47 -11.99
CA LYS A 246 -11.47 4.87 -10.63
C LYS A 246 -11.53 6.39 -10.45
N PHE A 247 -11.05 7.13 -11.45
CA PHE A 247 -11.22 8.58 -11.51
C PHE A 247 -12.70 8.96 -11.39
N ASN A 248 -13.56 8.38 -12.23
CA ASN A 248 -15.01 8.67 -12.21
C ASN A 248 -15.64 8.33 -10.85
N SER A 249 -15.24 7.22 -10.22
CA SER A 249 -15.71 6.86 -8.88
C SER A 249 -15.36 7.93 -7.84
N LYS A 250 -14.12 8.42 -7.87
CA LYS A 250 -13.62 9.46 -6.96
C LYS A 250 -14.30 10.81 -7.18
N ILE A 251 -14.52 11.18 -8.45
CA ILE A 251 -15.26 12.40 -8.76
C ILE A 251 -16.72 12.30 -8.28
N ARG A 252 -17.37 11.14 -8.45
CA ARG A 252 -18.74 10.93 -7.93
C ARG A 252 -18.82 11.02 -6.41
N GLU A 253 -17.85 10.42 -5.72
CA GLU A 253 -17.72 10.54 -4.27
C GLU A 253 -17.57 12.01 -3.84
N PHE A 254 -16.74 12.78 -4.55
CA PHE A 254 -16.55 14.20 -4.29
C PHE A 254 -17.84 15.02 -4.49
N ILE A 255 -18.51 14.92 -5.65
CA ILE A 255 -19.73 15.70 -5.92
C ILE A 255 -20.91 15.29 -5.04
N THR A 256 -20.92 14.07 -4.50
CA THR A 256 -21.94 13.65 -3.52
C THR A 256 -21.78 14.40 -2.21
N ASN A 257 -20.53 14.75 -1.85
CA ASN A 257 -20.20 15.46 -0.60
C ASN A 257 -20.10 16.99 -0.78
N ASP A 258 -20.06 17.50 -2.01
CA ASP A 258 -20.00 18.94 -2.32
C ASP A 258 -21.21 19.38 -3.16
N PRO A 259 -22.21 20.05 -2.55
CA PRO A 259 -23.45 20.44 -3.22
C PRO A 259 -23.24 21.50 -4.32
N SER A 260 -22.04 22.09 -4.44
CA SER A 260 -21.71 23.01 -5.54
C SER A 260 -21.53 22.31 -6.90
N TRP A 261 -21.64 20.98 -6.94
CA TRP A 261 -21.53 20.17 -8.15
C TRP A 261 -22.72 19.24 -8.34
N GLU A 262 -23.02 18.92 -9.60
CA GLU A 262 -24.03 17.93 -9.94
C GLU A 262 -23.66 17.10 -11.18
N GLU A 263 -24.11 15.84 -11.19
CA GLU A 263 -24.08 14.96 -12.36
C GLU A 263 -25.41 15.08 -13.11
N VAL A 264 -25.36 15.48 -14.38
CA VAL A 264 -26.52 15.65 -15.25
C VAL A 264 -26.44 14.72 -16.45
N ARG A 265 -27.59 14.25 -16.93
CA ARG A 265 -27.67 13.35 -18.10
C ARG A 265 -28.07 14.14 -19.34
N HIS A 266 -27.23 14.11 -20.37
CA HIS A 266 -27.48 14.68 -21.68
C HIS A 266 -27.57 13.57 -22.75
N SER A 267 -27.94 13.95 -23.97
CA SER A 267 -28.06 13.03 -25.12
C SER A 267 -26.73 12.36 -25.49
N ASP A 268 -25.61 13.03 -25.24
CA ASP A 268 -24.24 12.57 -25.51
C ASP A 268 -23.56 11.91 -24.29
N GLY A 269 -24.25 11.82 -23.15
CA GLY A 269 -23.76 11.09 -21.97
C GLY A 269 -23.97 11.81 -20.65
N LYS A 270 -23.35 11.25 -19.60
CA LYS A 270 -23.33 11.84 -18.25
C LYS A 270 -22.27 12.93 -18.17
N LYS A 271 -22.67 14.12 -17.73
CA LYS A 271 -21.81 15.30 -17.60
C LYS A 271 -21.75 15.76 -16.16
N ILE A 272 -20.67 16.46 -15.84
CA ILE A 272 -20.48 17.21 -14.60
C ILE A 272 -20.66 18.69 -14.92
N GLN A 273 -21.38 19.38 -14.04
CA GLN A 273 -21.46 20.84 -14.06
C GLN A 273 -21.49 21.39 -12.64
N ARG A 274 -21.27 22.69 -12.52
CA ARG A 274 -21.45 23.41 -11.26
C ARG A 274 -22.94 23.63 -11.01
N SER A 275 -23.40 23.32 -9.81
CA SER A 275 -24.79 23.53 -9.39
C SER A 275 -25.13 25.01 -9.39
N ASN A 276 -26.26 25.36 -9.99
CA ASN A 276 -26.87 26.67 -9.78
C ASN A 276 -27.61 26.62 -8.45
N LEU A 277 -26.99 27.06 -7.35
CA LEU A 277 -27.58 27.08 -5.99
C LEU A 277 -28.83 27.99 -5.84
N VAL A 278 -29.45 28.43 -6.93
CA VAL A 278 -30.69 29.20 -6.93
C VAL A 278 -31.95 28.31 -6.90
N THR A 279 -31.87 27.01 -7.23
CA THR A 279 -33.08 26.20 -7.49
C THR A 279 -33.45 25.18 -6.41
N ARG A 280 -32.73 25.07 -5.29
CA ARG A 280 -33.06 24.11 -4.20
C ARG A 280 -33.69 24.73 -2.94
N MET A 281 -33.86 26.06 -2.88
CA MET A 281 -34.53 26.74 -1.76
C MET A 281 -35.99 27.14 -2.03
N THR A 282 -36.57 26.78 -3.18
CA THR A 282 -37.97 27.10 -3.53
C THR A 282 -38.88 25.88 -3.70
N GLY A 283 -38.41 24.69 -3.35
CA GLY A 283 -39.18 23.44 -3.41
C GLY A 283 -39.62 22.95 -2.02
N ASN A 284 -40.23 23.82 -1.23
CA ASN A 284 -41.07 23.49 -0.06
C ASN A 284 -41.83 24.76 0.32
N SER A 285 -42.85 25.08 -0.48
CA SER A 285 -43.90 26.04 -0.18
C SER A 285 -45.23 25.40 -0.55
#